data_AF-A0A7C7AAS4-F1
#
_entry.id   AF-A0A7C7AAS4-F1
#
_cell.length_a   1.000
_cell.length_b   1.000
_cell.length_c   1.000
_cell.angle_alpha   90.00
_cell.angle_beta   90.00
_cell.angle_gamma   90.00
#
_symmetry.space_group_name_H-M   'P 1'
#
loop_
_entity.id
_entity.type
_entity.pdbx_description
1 polymer ?
#
loop_
_entity_poly.entity_id
_entity_poly.type
_entity_poly.pdbx_seq_one_letter_code
_entity_poly.pdbx_strand_id
1 'polypeptide(L)'
;MKNIYVILSATPTKIGRAIRTITKSSFNHASISLARDLSEMYSFARYRARNPLVGGFIQEFPQRLTLGKDKDVHIKIFEIPVTDNQYENIKQFIYEIRDDEDQCLYNLLAILGRPFGLGYNTYKAYVCTDFVVKALMQGEINLVESVLAPMSPGEIEQLLDEYLVYEGKLQEYNPAPACSQELVNDFFRKASPFREAYQAAVHFCRLISRALKGRRNADVMQ
;
A
#
# COMPACT_ATOMS: atom_id res chain seq x y z
N MET A 1 18.95 -15.39 -10.07
CA MET A 1 17.68 -14.71 -10.41
C MET A 1 16.90 -14.57 -9.12
N LYS A 2 16.49 -13.35 -8.81
CA LYS A 2 15.65 -13.02 -7.65
C LYS A 2 14.24 -12.71 -8.15
N ASN A 3 13.27 -12.75 -7.27
CA ASN A 3 11.88 -12.45 -7.60
C ASN A 3 11.34 -11.37 -6.68
N ILE A 4 10.44 -10.56 -7.22
CA ILE A 4 9.63 -9.60 -6.47
C ILE A 4 8.18 -10.07 -6.53
N TYR A 5 7.48 -9.96 -5.42
CA TYR A 5 6.09 -10.41 -5.32
C TYR A 5 5.17 -9.22 -5.20
N VAL A 6 4.16 -9.12 -6.06
CA VAL A 6 3.08 -8.14 -5.91
C VAL A 6 1.84 -8.86 -5.42
N ILE A 7 1.19 -8.31 -4.40
CA ILE A 7 0.04 -8.92 -3.75
C ILE A 7 -1.14 -7.96 -3.86
N LEU A 8 -2.20 -8.40 -4.52
CA LEU A 8 -3.48 -7.73 -4.51
C LEU A 8 -4.40 -8.41 -3.51
N SER A 9 -5.07 -7.64 -2.65
CA SER A 9 -5.89 -8.20 -1.57
C SER A 9 -7.27 -7.54 -1.43
N ALA A 10 -8.25 -8.39 -1.16
CA ALA A 10 -9.64 -8.01 -0.95
C ALA A 10 -9.96 -7.77 0.53
N THR A 11 -9.31 -6.77 1.16
CA THR A 11 -9.47 -6.55 2.61
C THR A 11 -10.95 -6.27 3.02
N PRO A 12 -11.41 -6.77 4.18
CA PRO A 12 -12.82 -6.73 4.59
C PRO A 12 -13.19 -5.41 5.29
N THR A 13 -12.82 -4.27 4.68
CA THR A 13 -13.00 -2.94 5.26
C THR A 13 -14.16 -2.19 4.62
N LYS A 14 -14.71 -1.17 5.30
CA LYS A 14 -15.75 -0.30 4.69
C LYS A 14 -15.18 0.50 3.52
N ILE A 15 -13.99 1.07 3.69
CA ILE A 15 -13.26 1.81 2.64
C ILE A 15 -12.92 0.87 1.48
N GLY A 16 -12.42 -0.33 1.77
CA GLY A 16 -12.08 -1.33 0.77
C GLY A 16 -13.29 -1.79 -0.04
N ARG A 17 -14.47 -1.92 0.59
CA ARG A 17 -15.72 -2.14 -0.15
C ARG A 17 -16.03 -0.98 -1.10
N ALA A 18 -15.95 0.26 -0.64
CA ALA A 18 -16.18 1.43 -1.49
C ALA A 18 -15.19 1.50 -2.67
N ILE A 19 -13.89 1.25 -2.43
CA ILE A 19 -12.87 1.21 -3.48
C ILE A 19 -13.26 0.18 -4.56
N ARG A 20 -13.54 -1.07 -4.18
CA ARG A 20 -13.94 -2.12 -5.13
C ARG A 20 -15.16 -1.73 -5.96
N THR A 21 -16.16 -1.11 -5.34
CA THR A 21 -17.36 -0.63 -6.04
C THR A 21 -17.03 0.48 -7.04
N ILE A 22 -16.21 1.46 -6.65
CA ILE A 22 -15.85 2.61 -7.51
C ILE A 22 -14.95 2.18 -8.67
N THR A 23 -13.94 1.35 -8.39
CA THR A 23 -12.96 0.92 -9.39
C THR A 23 -13.44 -0.28 -10.21
N LYS A 24 -14.57 -0.90 -9.85
CA LYS A 24 -15.05 -2.18 -10.40
C LYS A 24 -14.00 -3.30 -10.31
N SER A 25 -13.04 -3.19 -9.38
CA SER A 25 -12.01 -4.21 -9.15
C SER A 25 -12.41 -5.14 -8.01
N SER A 26 -11.99 -6.40 -8.10
CA SER A 26 -12.09 -7.39 -7.01
C SER A 26 -11.17 -7.05 -5.83
N PHE A 27 -10.18 -6.18 -6.03
CA PHE A 27 -9.16 -5.82 -5.05
C PHE A 27 -9.22 -4.35 -4.66
N ASN A 28 -8.76 -4.04 -3.44
CA ASN A 28 -8.76 -2.67 -2.90
C ASN A 28 -7.44 -2.27 -2.26
N HIS A 29 -6.50 -3.20 -2.20
CA HIS A 29 -5.23 -3.00 -1.53
C HIS A 29 -4.15 -3.73 -2.31
N ALA A 30 -2.99 -3.10 -2.42
CA ALA A 30 -1.81 -3.62 -3.08
C ALA A 30 -0.64 -3.64 -2.09
N SER A 31 0.25 -4.61 -2.20
CA SER A 31 1.47 -4.73 -1.40
C SER A 31 2.59 -5.30 -2.27
N ILE A 32 3.83 -5.06 -1.87
CA ILE A 32 5.02 -5.60 -2.52
C ILE A 32 5.80 -6.42 -1.50
N SER A 33 6.37 -7.55 -1.89
CA SER A 33 7.21 -8.37 -1.03
C SER A 33 8.52 -8.75 -1.68
N LEU A 34 9.57 -8.75 -0.85
CA LEU A 34 10.92 -9.21 -1.19
C LEU A 34 11.10 -10.73 -0.97
N ALA A 35 10.13 -11.39 -0.33
CA ALA A 35 10.20 -12.79 0.04
C ALA A 35 8.92 -13.55 -0.37
N ARG A 36 9.08 -14.77 -0.89
CA ARG A 36 7.97 -15.60 -1.38
C ARG A 36 6.93 -15.88 -0.30
N ASP A 37 7.38 -16.13 0.91
CA ASP A 37 6.52 -16.42 2.07
C ASP A 37 5.80 -15.19 2.63
N LEU A 38 5.99 -14.01 2.03
CA LEU A 38 5.43 -12.72 2.45
C LEU A 38 5.94 -12.22 3.81
N SER A 39 7.06 -12.76 4.31
CA SER A 39 7.71 -12.27 5.54
C SER A 39 8.18 -10.83 5.43
N GLU A 40 8.64 -10.41 4.24
CA GLU A 40 9.08 -9.06 3.92
C GLU A 40 8.06 -8.37 3.00
N MET A 41 6.80 -8.32 3.42
CA MET A 41 5.72 -7.65 2.66
C MET A 41 5.49 -6.23 3.19
N TYR A 42 5.42 -5.25 2.29
CA TYR A 42 5.34 -3.83 2.63
C TYR A 42 4.21 -3.14 1.85
N SER A 43 3.61 -2.12 2.47
CA SER A 43 2.56 -1.31 1.84
C SER A 43 2.40 0.05 2.50
N PHE A 44 1.52 0.89 1.92
CA PHE A 44 0.94 2.04 2.62
C PHE A 44 -0.47 1.70 3.11
N ALA A 45 -0.65 1.71 4.42
CA ALA A 45 -1.93 1.41 5.05
C ALA A 45 -2.10 2.11 6.41
N ARG A 46 -3.31 1.99 6.98
CA ARG A 46 -3.62 2.47 8.33
C ARG A 46 -2.69 1.86 9.39
N TYR A 47 -2.30 2.62 10.41
CA TYR A 47 -1.46 2.07 11.49
C TYR A 47 -2.22 1.18 12.47
N ARG A 48 -3.53 1.42 12.66
CA ARG A 48 -4.36 0.71 13.64
C ARG A 48 -5.60 0.13 13.01
N ALA A 49 -6.06 -1.01 13.51
CA ALA A 49 -7.26 -1.69 13.03
C ALA A 49 -8.52 -0.80 13.12
N ARG A 50 -8.63 0.01 14.18
CA ARG A 50 -9.81 0.85 14.48
C ARG A 50 -9.74 2.26 13.91
N ASN A 51 -8.56 2.72 13.48
CA ASN A 51 -8.39 4.04 12.91
C ASN A 51 -8.00 3.94 11.43
N PRO A 52 -8.98 4.00 10.51
CA PRO A 52 -8.70 3.91 9.08
C PRO A 52 -8.12 5.21 8.49
N LEU A 53 -8.09 6.30 9.26
CA LEU A 53 -7.75 7.64 8.77
C LEU A 53 -6.26 7.96 8.93
N VAL A 54 -5.58 7.27 9.85
CA VAL A 54 -4.16 7.50 10.18
C VAL A 54 -3.34 6.31 9.73
N GLY A 55 -2.31 6.56 8.92
CA GLY A 55 -1.46 5.51 8.37
C GLY A 55 -0.20 6.04 7.71
N GLY A 56 0.57 5.12 7.14
CA GLY A 56 1.78 5.39 6.39
C GLY A 56 2.42 4.09 5.93
N PHE A 57 3.73 4.11 5.75
CA PHE A 57 4.51 2.93 5.40
C PHE A 57 4.46 1.91 6.54
N ILE A 58 4.21 0.64 6.20
CA ILE A 58 4.15 -0.45 7.17
C ILE A 58 4.70 -1.74 6.56
N GLN A 59 5.17 -2.64 7.43
CA GLN A 59 5.31 -4.06 7.11
C GLN A 59 3.94 -4.73 7.34
N GLU A 60 3.46 -5.42 6.31
CA GLU A 60 2.23 -6.19 6.38
C GLU A 60 2.42 -7.52 7.09
N PHE A 61 1.32 -8.05 7.61
CA PHE A 61 1.24 -9.40 8.13
C PHE A 61 -0.22 -9.90 8.04
N PRO A 62 -0.46 -11.22 8.10
CA PRO A 62 -1.78 -11.78 7.78
C PRO A 62 -2.93 -11.20 8.63
N GLN A 63 -2.69 -10.94 9.92
CA GLN A 63 -3.68 -10.38 10.82
C GLN A 63 -4.07 -8.92 10.47
N ARG A 64 -3.21 -8.15 9.79
CA ARG A 64 -3.55 -6.80 9.30
C ARG A 64 -4.54 -6.85 8.15
N LEU A 65 -4.27 -7.73 7.18
CA LEU A 65 -5.10 -7.89 5.98
C LEU A 65 -6.50 -8.40 6.34
N THR A 66 -6.58 -9.34 7.28
CA THR A 66 -7.83 -9.94 7.77
C THR A 66 -8.57 -9.08 8.79
N LEU A 67 -7.93 -8.03 9.32
CA LEU A 67 -8.38 -7.29 10.50
C LEU A 67 -8.59 -8.16 11.74
N GLY A 68 -7.84 -9.26 11.87
CA GLY A 68 -7.95 -10.22 12.96
C GLY A 68 -9.30 -10.92 13.00
N LYS A 69 -10.00 -10.96 11.87
CA LYS A 69 -11.26 -11.69 11.71
C LYS A 69 -10.96 -13.04 11.06
N ASP A 70 -11.76 -14.03 11.40
CA ASP A 70 -11.84 -15.31 10.67
C ASP A 70 -12.56 -15.09 9.32
N LYS A 71 -11.99 -14.20 8.51
CA LYS A 71 -12.47 -13.90 7.17
C LYS A 71 -11.39 -14.26 6.20
N ASP A 72 -11.79 -15.04 5.21
CA ASP A 72 -10.98 -15.33 4.05
C ASP A 72 -10.76 -14.06 3.24
N VAL A 73 -9.56 -13.52 3.33
CA VAL A 73 -9.10 -12.45 2.44
C VAL A 73 -8.68 -13.12 1.15
N HIS A 74 -9.42 -12.85 0.08
CA HIS A 74 -9.01 -13.28 -1.25
C HIS A 74 -7.79 -12.46 -1.71
N ILE A 75 -6.79 -13.13 -2.27
CA ILE A 75 -5.55 -12.53 -2.76
C ILE A 75 -5.19 -13.07 -4.14
N LYS A 76 -4.45 -12.24 -4.89
CA LYS A 76 -3.61 -12.66 -6.01
C LYS A 76 -2.16 -12.34 -5.70
N ILE A 77 -1.24 -13.23 -6.07
CA ILE A 77 0.20 -13.05 -5.96
C ILE A 77 0.81 -13.18 -7.35
N PHE A 78 1.58 -12.16 -7.72
CA PHE A 78 2.32 -12.08 -8.97
C PHE A 78 3.81 -12.18 -8.66
N GLU A 79 4.51 -13.15 -9.26
CA GLU A 79 5.94 -13.40 -9.07
C GLU A 79 6.71 -12.87 -10.28
N ILE A 80 7.34 -11.72 -10.12
CA ILE A 80 8.05 -11.01 -11.18
C ILE A 80 9.52 -11.39 -11.12
N PRO A 81 10.07 -12.12 -12.10
CA PRO A 81 11.48 -12.41 -12.17
C PRO A 81 12.27 -11.13 -12.47
N VAL A 82 13.32 -10.89 -11.68
CA VAL A 82 14.15 -9.69 -11.79
C VAL A 82 15.64 -10.03 -11.78
N THR A 83 16.43 -9.17 -12.41
CA THR A 83 17.89 -9.20 -12.25
C THR A 83 18.29 -8.78 -10.84
N ASP A 84 19.52 -9.10 -10.42
CA ASP A 84 20.01 -8.70 -9.10
C ASP A 84 20.03 -7.17 -8.95
N ASN A 85 20.37 -6.42 -10.01
CA ASN A 85 20.38 -4.96 -9.98
C ASN A 85 18.97 -4.39 -9.79
N GLN A 86 17.98 -4.89 -10.53
CA GLN A 86 16.59 -4.45 -10.38
C GLN A 86 16.06 -4.76 -8.98
N TYR A 87 16.37 -5.94 -8.44
CA TYR A 87 16.00 -6.31 -7.08
C TYR A 87 16.60 -5.34 -6.04
N GLU A 88 17.90 -5.05 -6.14
CA GLU A 88 18.55 -4.13 -5.20
C GLU A 88 17.99 -2.71 -5.31
N ASN A 89 17.68 -2.21 -6.51
CA ASN A 89 17.03 -0.90 -6.69
C ASN A 89 15.65 -0.84 -6.01
N ILE A 90 14.82 -1.87 -6.21
CA ILE A 90 13.49 -1.97 -5.59
C ILE A 90 13.62 -2.01 -4.06
N LYS A 91 14.51 -2.87 -3.57
CA LYS A 91 14.77 -3.03 -2.13
C LYS A 91 15.27 -1.72 -1.52
N GLN A 92 16.21 -1.04 -2.16
CA GLN A 92 16.75 0.24 -1.72
C GLN A 92 15.64 1.29 -1.63
N PHE A 93 14.79 1.42 -2.64
CA PHE A 93 13.64 2.32 -2.61
C PHE A 93 12.69 2.03 -1.43
N ILE A 94 12.36 0.76 -1.19
CA ILE A 94 11.50 0.35 -0.07
C ILE A 94 12.15 0.75 1.26
N TYR A 95 13.45 0.52 1.41
CA TYR A 95 14.17 0.78 2.66
C TYR A 95 14.39 2.28 2.89
N GLU A 96 14.61 3.07 1.85
CA GLU A 96 14.64 4.54 1.96
C GLU A 96 13.31 5.10 2.47
N ILE A 97 12.18 4.56 2.03
CA ILE A 97 10.87 4.95 2.56
C ILE A 97 10.67 4.47 4.00
N ARG A 98 11.13 3.25 4.32
CA ARG A 98 11.05 2.68 5.68
C ARG A 98 11.83 3.53 6.68
N ASP A 99 13.03 3.95 6.28
CA ASP A 99 14.02 4.60 7.14
C ASP A 99 13.92 6.15 7.07
N ASP A 100 12.92 6.69 6.37
CA ASP A 100 12.66 8.13 6.26
C ASP A 100 12.26 8.76 7.60
N GLU A 101 13.07 9.71 8.10
CA GLU A 101 12.84 10.36 9.40
C GLU A 101 11.53 11.17 9.46
N ASP A 102 11.14 11.80 8.35
CA ASP A 102 9.89 12.58 8.26
C ASP A 102 8.63 11.71 8.18
N GLN A 103 8.82 10.41 7.93
CA GLN A 103 7.82 9.38 7.71
C GLN A 103 6.85 9.71 6.56
N CYS A 104 6.69 8.78 5.64
CA CYS A 104 5.71 8.93 4.56
C CYS A 104 4.28 8.65 5.05
N LEU A 105 3.33 9.53 4.69
CA LEU A 105 1.95 9.46 5.16
C LEU A 105 1.06 8.62 4.24
N TYR A 106 0.08 7.93 4.81
CA TYR A 106 -1.00 7.33 4.04
C TYR A 106 -1.96 8.40 3.54
N ASN A 107 -2.11 8.49 2.21
CA ASN A 107 -2.88 9.54 1.55
C ASN A 107 -4.34 9.10 1.28
N LEU A 108 -5.13 8.97 2.33
CA LEU A 108 -6.56 8.63 2.18
C LEU A 108 -7.33 9.69 1.37
N LEU A 109 -6.88 10.95 1.38
CA LEU A 109 -7.47 12.02 0.56
C LEU A 109 -7.36 11.73 -0.94
N ALA A 110 -6.24 11.17 -1.42
CA ALA A 110 -6.11 10.76 -2.81
C ALA A 110 -7.09 9.65 -3.18
N ILE A 111 -7.36 8.71 -2.28
CA ILE A 111 -8.32 7.62 -2.52
C ILE A 111 -9.74 8.18 -2.68
N LEU A 112 -10.15 9.08 -1.79
CA LEU A 112 -11.50 9.68 -1.81
C LEU A 112 -11.63 10.77 -2.89
N GLY A 113 -10.54 11.46 -3.21
CA GLY A 113 -10.45 12.51 -4.21
C GLY A 113 -10.23 12.00 -5.63
N ARG A 114 -9.91 10.71 -5.82
CA ARG A 114 -9.63 10.11 -7.14
C ARG A 114 -10.73 10.35 -8.18
N PRO A 115 -12.03 10.16 -7.85
CA PRO A 115 -13.12 10.47 -8.77
C PRO A 115 -13.21 11.95 -9.20
N PHE A 116 -12.59 12.85 -8.43
CA PHE A 116 -12.63 14.30 -8.63
C PHE A 116 -11.30 14.90 -9.11
N GLY A 117 -10.32 14.06 -9.45
CA GLY A 117 -9.01 14.56 -9.92
C GLY A 117 -8.09 15.10 -8.80
N LEU A 118 -8.40 14.87 -7.52
CA LEU A 118 -7.73 15.52 -6.38
C LEU A 118 -6.78 14.57 -5.63
N GLY A 119 -5.68 15.14 -5.09
CA GLY A 119 -4.83 14.51 -4.08
C GLY A 119 -3.54 13.84 -4.58
N TYR A 120 -3.29 13.84 -5.90
CA TYR A 120 -2.26 13.02 -6.55
C TYR A 120 -0.81 13.46 -6.37
N ASN A 121 -0.55 14.70 -5.92
CA ASN A 121 0.81 15.23 -5.72
C ASN A 121 1.02 15.68 -4.28
N THR A 122 0.66 14.84 -3.31
CA THR A 122 0.90 15.15 -1.90
C THR A 122 2.32 14.74 -1.54
N TYR A 123 3.17 15.72 -1.18
CA TYR A 123 4.57 15.48 -0.83
C TYR A 123 4.69 14.39 0.25
N LYS A 124 5.63 13.44 0.10
CA LYS A 124 5.84 12.29 1.02
C LYS A 124 4.54 11.65 1.51
N ALA A 125 3.56 11.45 0.63
CA ALA A 125 2.33 10.75 0.96
C ALA A 125 1.89 9.87 -0.19
N TYR A 126 1.55 8.62 0.12
CA TYR A 126 1.30 7.58 -0.88
C TYR A 126 0.02 6.84 -0.55
N VAL A 127 -0.62 6.29 -1.59
CA VAL A 127 -1.57 5.19 -1.47
C VAL A 127 -0.86 3.87 -1.78
N CYS A 128 -1.49 2.75 -1.43
CA CYS A 128 -0.89 1.42 -1.60
C CYS A 128 -0.48 1.12 -3.05
N THR A 129 -1.32 1.46 -4.04
CA THR A 129 -1.03 1.23 -5.46
C THR A 129 0.13 2.10 -5.95
N ASP A 130 0.11 3.41 -5.68
CA ASP A 130 1.20 4.33 -6.04
C ASP A 130 2.56 3.87 -5.50
N PHE A 131 2.59 3.35 -4.27
CA PHE A 131 3.82 2.84 -3.69
C PHE A 131 4.35 1.60 -4.42
N VAL A 132 3.49 0.61 -4.68
CA VAL A 132 3.86 -0.61 -5.42
C VAL A 132 4.36 -0.25 -6.83
N VAL A 133 3.63 0.62 -7.52
CA VAL A 133 3.98 1.08 -8.87
C VAL A 133 5.33 1.79 -8.88
N LYS A 134 5.55 2.73 -7.96
CA LYS A 134 6.82 3.44 -7.85
C LYS A 134 7.97 2.49 -7.51
N ALA A 135 7.76 1.51 -6.63
CA ALA A 135 8.77 0.51 -6.33
C ALA A 135 9.18 -0.25 -7.60
N LEU A 136 8.22 -0.76 -8.37
CA LEU A 136 8.49 -1.47 -9.62
C LEU A 136 9.19 -0.58 -10.67
N MET A 137 8.81 0.70 -10.77
CA MET A 137 9.48 1.66 -11.65
C MET A 137 10.95 1.91 -11.26
N GLN A 138 11.30 1.89 -9.97
CA GLN A 138 12.71 1.98 -9.55
C GLN A 138 13.53 0.76 -9.97
N GLY A 139 12.88 -0.40 -10.10
CA GLY A 139 13.47 -1.58 -10.71
C GLY A 139 13.45 -1.59 -12.24
N GLU A 140 13.10 -0.48 -12.89
CA GLU A 140 12.95 -0.37 -14.35
C GLU A 140 12.01 -1.44 -14.93
N ILE A 141 11.05 -1.91 -14.12
CA ILE A 141 10.00 -2.81 -14.58
C ILE A 141 8.99 -1.93 -15.31
N ASN A 142 8.93 -2.08 -16.63
CA ASN A 142 8.16 -1.20 -17.51
C ASN A 142 6.66 -1.29 -17.21
N LEU A 143 6.15 -0.31 -16.47
CA LEU A 143 4.72 -0.08 -16.26
C LEU A 143 4.29 1.15 -17.08
N VAL A 144 4.33 1.05 -18.42
CA VAL A 144 4.17 2.21 -19.34
C VAL A 144 2.90 3.03 -19.06
N GLU A 145 1.82 2.37 -18.64
CA GLU A 145 0.53 3.02 -18.31
C GLU A 145 0.57 3.86 -17.02
N SER A 146 1.50 3.59 -16.10
CA SER A 146 1.61 4.30 -14.82
C SER A 146 2.06 5.76 -14.93
N VAL A 147 2.72 6.11 -16.04
CA VAL A 147 3.28 7.45 -16.26
C VAL A 147 2.18 8.48 -16.52
N LEU A 148 1.00 8.03 -16.95
CA LEU A 148 -0.11 8.90 -17.38
C LEU A 148 -1.13 9.14 -16.27
N ALA A 149 -1.37 8.17 -15.38
CA ALA A 149 -2.32 8.29 -14.28
C ALA A 149 -2.05 7.28 -13.16
N PRO A 150 -2.49 7.56 -11.90
CA PRO A 150 -2.45 6.59 -10.81
C PRO A 150 -3.24 5.34 -11.16
N MET A 151 -2.63 4.16 -10.99
CA MET A 151 -3.28 2.88 -11.30
C MET A 151 -4.18 2.40 -10.16
N SER A 152 -5.30 1.81 -10.54
CA SER A 152 -6.19 1.05 -9.68
C SER A 152 -5.66 -0.38 -9.47
N PRO A 153 -6.14 -1.10 -8.45
CA PRO A 153 -5.79 -2.50 -8.27
C PRO A 153 -6.13 -3.38 -9.48
N GLY A 154 -7.21 -3.07 -10.22
CA GLY A 154 -7.60 -3.83 -11.42
C GLY A 154 -6.68 -3.59 -12.62
N GLU A 155 -6.16 -2.38 -12.79
CA GLU A 155 -5.16 -2.08 -13.82
C GLU A 155 -3.84 -2.79 -13.50
N ILE A 156 -3.41 -2.80 -12.24
CA ILE A 156 -2.24 -3.58 -11.80
C ILE A 156 -2.46 -5.08 -12.03
N GLU A 157 -3.65 -5.59 -11.73
CA GLU A 157 -4.02 -7.00 -11.96
C GLU A 157 -3.85 -7.39 -13.43
N GLN A 158 -4.39 -6.58 -14.35
CA GLN A 158 -4.31 -6.83 -15.79
C GLN A 158 -2.86 -6.75 -16.29
N LEU A 159 -2.10 -5.76 -15.83
CA LEU A 159 -0.73 -5.54 -16.26
C LEU A 159 0.23 -6.65 -15.80
N LEU A 160 -0.06 -7.28 -14.66
CA LEU A 160 0.79 -8.32 -14.08
C LEU A 160 0.27 -9.74 -14.33
N ASP A 161 -0.80 -9.93 -15.10
CA ASP A 161 -1.49 -11.22 -15.27
C ASP A 161 -0.55 -12.36 -15.71
N GLU A 162 0.45 -12.06 -16.56
CA GLU A 162 1.46 -13.03 -17.01
C GLU A 162 2.36 -13.58 -15.88
N TYR A 163 2.45 -12.86 -14.75
CA TYR A 163 3.24 -13.24 -13.58
C TYR A 163 2.40 -13.91 -12.49
N LEU A 164 1.12 -14.19 -12.72
CA LEU A 164 0.24 -14.77 -11.72
C LEU A 164 0.72 -16.16 -11.30
N VAL A 165 1.00 -16.34 -10.00
CA VAL A 165 1.42 -17.63 -9.42
C VAL A 165 0.46 -18.17 -8.38
N TYR A 166 -0.43 -17.33 -7.84
CA TYR A 166 -1.43 -17.76 -6.86
C TYR A 166 -2.66 -16.87 -6.90
N GLU A 167 -3.84 -17.50 -6.88
CA GLU A 167 -5.14 -16.86 -6.68
C GLU A 167 -5.94 -17.73 -5.70
N GLY A 168 -6.39 -17.13 -4.59
CA GLY A 168 -7.08 -17.91 -3.56
C GLY A 168 -7.20 -17.18 -2.23
N LYS A 169 -7.39 -17.94 -1.16
CA LYS A 169 -7.53 -17.36 0.18
C LYS A 169 -6.16 -17.19 0.83
N LEU A 170 -5.93 -16.04 1.46
CA LEU A 170 -4.69 -15.75 2.19
C LEU A 170 -4.27 -16.87 3.16
N GLN A 171 -5.23 -17.51 3.84
CA GLN A 171 -4.94 -18.61 4.77
C GLN A 171 -4.43 -19.88 4.06
N GLU A 172 -4.93 -20.16 2.87
CA GLU A 172 -4.52 -21.33 2.08
C GLU A 172 -3.11 -21.15 1.49
N TYR A 173 -2.70 -19.91 1.21
CA TYR A 173 -1.32 -19.60 0.83
C TYR A 173 -0.31 -19.87 1.95
N ASN A 174 -0.76 -19.85 3.22
CA ASN A 174 0.06 -20.01 4.41
C ASN A 174 1.28 -19.05 4.47
N PRO A 175 1.04 -17.72 4.45
CA PRO A 175 2.10 -16.72 4.57
C PRO A 175 2.80 -16.79 5.93
N ALA A 176 4.03 -16.30 5.98
CA ALA A 176 4.77 -16.13 7.21
C ALA A 176 3.96 -15.31 8.24
N PRO A 177 4.06 -15.66 9.54
CA PRO A 177 3.41 -14.89 10.59
C PRO A 177 4.05 -13.49 10.71
N ALA A 178 3.42 -12.62 11.49
CA ALA A 178 4.01 -11.34 11.85
C ALA A 178 5.42 -11.54 12.46
N CYS A 179 6.38 -10.68 12.09
CA CYS A 179 7.75 -10.79 12.58
C CYS A 179 7.89 -10.57 14.10
N SER A 180 6.89 -9.96 14.74
CA SER A 180 6.81 -9.87 16.20
C SER A 180 5.37 -9.78 16.71
N GLN A 181 5.15 -10.28 17.93
CA GLN A 181 3.88 -10.13 18.63
C GLN A 181 3.59 -8.67 19.01
N GLU A 182 4.64 -7.87 19.19
CA GLU A 182 4.52 -6.43 19.48
C GLU A 182 3.81 -5.69 18.34
N LEU A 183 4.14 -5.97 17.09
CA LEU A 183 3.47 -5.37 15.93
C LEU A 183 1.98 -5.74 15.88
N VAL A 184 1.64 -6.99 16.21
CA VAL A 184 0.25 -7.45 16.27
C VAL A 184 -0.51 -6.70 17.38
N ASN A 185 0.06 -6.67 18.59
CA ASN A 185 -0.51 -5.98 19.74
C ASN A 185 -0.67 -4.49 19.47
N ASP A 186 0.31 -3.89 18.81
CA ASP A 186 0.29 -2.50 18.39
C ASP A 186 -0.86 -2.27 17.39
N PHE A 187 -0.95 -3.06 16.32
CA PHE A 187 -2.03 -2.91 15.33
C PHE A 187 -3.45 -2.97 15.94
N PHE A 188 -3.67 -3.86 16.92
CA PHE A 188 -4.95 -4.02 17.61
C PHE A 188 -5.11 -3.17 18.88
N ARG A 189 -4.10 -2.37 19.24
CA ARG A 189 -4.16 -1.50 20.42
C ARG A 189 -5.35 -0.56 20.32
N LYS A 190 -6.14 -0.51 21.38
CA LYS A 190 -7.27 0.41 21.50
C LYS A 190 -6.77 1.74 22.07
N ALA A 191 -7.15 2.85 21.45
CA ALA A 191 -7.03 4.18 22.04
C ALA A 191 -8.42 4.75 22.36
N SER A 192 -8.47 5.80 23.17
CA SER A 192 -9.72 6.50 23.43
C SER A 192 -10.24 7.16 22.14
N PRO A 193 -11.56 7.28 21.93
CA PRO A 193 -12.12 7.92 20.75
C PRO A 193 -11.60 9.34 20.54
N PHE A 194 -11.39 10.09 21.62
CA PHE A 194 -10.80 11.43 21.58
C PHE A 194 -9.37 11.41 21.02
N ARG A 195 -8.54 10.47 21.47
CA ARG A 195 -7.16 10.34 20.98
C ARG A 195 -7.12 9.93 19.51
N GLU A 196 -8.00 9.03 19.08
CA GLU A 196 -8.12 8.63 17.68
C GLU A 196 -8.55 9.80 16.78
N ALA A 197 -9.52 10.61 17.25
CA ALA A 197 -9.98 11.80 16.54
C ALA A 197 -8.89 12.88 16.44
N TYR A 198 -8.16 13.12 17.54
CA TYR A 198 -7.03 14.03 17.55
C TYR A 198 -5.93 13.59 16.58
N GLN A 199 -5.56 12.30 16.60
CA GLN A 199 -4.57 11.76 15.67
C GLN A 199 -5.02 11.88 14.21
N ALA A 200 -6.30 11.62 13.92
CA ALA A 200 -6.85 11.83 12.60
C ALA A 200 -6.75 13.32 12.18
N ALA A 201 -7.14 14.25 13.04
CA ALA A 201 -7.05 15.68 12.75
C ALA A 201 -5.60 16.11 12.45
N VAL A 202 -4.64 15.71 13.29
CA VAL A 202 -3.22 15.98 13.07
C VAL A 202 -2.73 15.38 11.74
N HIS A 203 -3.12 14.14 11.43
CA HIS A 203 -2.76 13.47 10.19
C HIS A 203 -3.28 14.23 8.97
N PHE A 204 -4.54 14.66 8.98
CA PHE A 204 -5.13 15.44 7.89
C PHE A 204 -4.50 16.84 7.78
N CYS A 205 -4.22 17.52 8.89
CA CYS A 205 -3.50 18.80 8.85
C CYS A 205 -2.12 18.65 8.18
N ARG A 206 -1.39 17.57 8.49
CA ARG A 206 -0.12 17.26 7.84
C ARG A 206 -0.30 16.96 6.35
N LEU A 207 -1.30 16.16 5.96
CA LEU A 207 -1.60 15.88 4.55
C LEU A 207 -1.92 17.16 3.78
N ILE A 208 -2.75 18.06 4.33
CA ILE A 208 -3.09 19.34 3.70
C ILE A 208 -1.85 20.20 3.52
N SER A 209 -1.01 20.31 4.56
CA SER A 209 0.26 21.05 4.49
C SER A 209 1.19 20.48 3.40
N ARG A 210 1.32 19.14 3.33
CA ARG A 210 2.13 18.46 2.31
C ARG A 210 1.52 18.57 0.90
N ALA A 211 0.20 18.64 0.76
CA ALA A 211 -0.46 18.87 -0.52
C ALA A 211 -0.19 20.30 -1.03
N LEU A 212 -0.23 21.30 -0.15
CA LEU A 212 0.13 22.69 -0.47
C LEU A 212 1.63 22.84 -0.83
N LYS A 213 2.51 22.07 -0.20
CA LYS A 213 3.94 22.01 -0.56
C LYS A 213 4.15 21.33 -1.92
N GLY A 214 3.46 20.22 -2.17
CA GLY A 214 3.56 19.49 -3.44
C GLY A 214 3.13 20.32 -4.65
N ARG A 215 2.05 21.10 -4.53
CA ARG A 215 1.62 22.05 -5.59
C ARG A 215 2.70 23.07 -5.93
N ARG A 216 3.27 23.73 -4.91
CA ARG A 216 4.35 24.70 -5.09
C ARG A 216 5.58 24.12 -5.79
N ASN A 217 5.93 22.86 -5.50
CA ASN A 217 7.06 22.21 -6.16
C ASN A 217 6.77 21.86 -7.62
N ALA A 218 5.52 21.50 -7.95
CA ALA A 218 5.10 21.21 -9.32
C ALA A 218 5.08 22.48 -10.19
N ASP A 219 4.68 23.62 -9.63
CA ASP A 219 4.63 24.91 -10.32
C ASP A 219 6.04 25.51 -10.61
N VAL A 220 7.08 25.06 -9.90
CA VAL A 220 8.48 25.51 -10.08
C VAL A 220 9.26 24.66 -11.10
N MET A 221 8.70 23.51 -11.51
CA MET A 221 9.32 22.60 -12.49
C MET A 221 8.70 22.73 -13.91
N GLN A 222 7.86 23.74 -14.13
CA GLN A 222 7.39 24.19 -15.45
C GLN A 222 8.16 25.45 -15.88
#